data_AF-A0A9D6V0G3-F1
#
_entry.id   AF-A0A9D6V0G3-F1
#
_cell.length_a   1.000
_cell.length_b   1.000
_cell.length_c   1.000
_cell.angle_alpha   90.00
_cell.angle_beta   90.00
_cell.angle_gamma   90.00
#
_symmetry.space_group_name_H-M   'P 1'
#
loop_
_entity.id
_entity.type
_entity.pdbx_description
1 polymer ?
#
loop_
_entity_poly.entity_id
_entity_poly.type
_entity_poly.pdbx_seq_one_letter_code
_entity_poly.pdbx_strand_id
1 'polypeptide(L)'
;MFGEKFLGRRFIRNGRCFTVLAVEPYPDDKVTPRHREILGLAAGQLVAVPYRGALIPNITLGRRGVVRLTAIEMGGTVLGRPGKISAALEINQAYRAYTISES
;
A
#
# COMPACT_ATOMS: atom_id res chain seq x y z
N MET A 1 13.94 6.50 -8.35
CA MET A 1 14.10 5.13 -7.82
C MET A 1 12.73 4.44 -7.71
N PHE A 2 12.71 3.12 -7.45
CA PHE A 2 11.49 2.31 -7.39
C PHE A 2 10.58 2.77 -6.24
N GLY A 3 9.39 3.29 -6.55
CA GLY A 3 8.40 3.68 -5.54
C GLY A 3 8.46 5.11 -5.00
N GLU A 4 9.51 5.87 -5.30
CA GLU A 4 9.65 7.26 -4.81
C GLU A 4 8.56 8.20 -5.31
N LYS A 5 7.96 7.90 -6.46
CA LYS A 5 6.86 8.70 -7.02
C LYS A 5 5.66 8.83 -6.07
N PHE A 6 5.55 7.96 -5.06
CA PHE A 6 4.48 8.00 -4.07
C PHE A 6 4.83 8.87 -2.85
N LEU A 7 6.11 9.14 -2.57
CA LEU A 7 6.50 9.92 -1.41
C LEU A 7 5.98 11.36 -1.51
N GLY A 8 5.38 11.86 -0.43
CA GLY A 8 4.74 13.18 -0.35
C GLY A 8 3.42 13.29 -1.11
N ARG A 9 2.97 12.23 -1.81
CA ARG A 9 1.70 12.25 -2.54
C ARG A 9 0.53 12.05 -1.60
N ARG A 10 -0.55 12.78 -1.90
CA ARG A 10 -1.81 12.71 -1.19
C ARG A 10 -2.82 11.88 -1.98
N PHE A 11 -3.45 10.94 -1.31
CA PHE A 11 -4.45 10.06 -1.88
C PHE A 11 -5.75 10.10 -1.07
N ILE A 12 -6.86 9.72 -1.72
CA ILE A 12 -8.18 9.61 -1.12
C ILE A 12 -8.62 8.15 -1.15
N ARG A 13 -9.11 7.66 -0.01
CA ARG A 13 -9.71 6.33 0.17
C ARG A 13 -10.96 6.48 1.03
N ASN A 14 -12.14 6.10 0.53
CA ASN A 14 -13.41 6.22 1.27
C ASN A 14 -13.62 7.63 1.89
N GLY A 15 -13.33 8.69 1.12
CA GLY A 15 -13.46 10.07 1.60
C GLY A 15 -12.38 10.53 2.58
N ARG A 16 -11.45 9.66 2.99
CA ARG A 16 -10.32 10.00 3.86
C ARG A 16 -9.08 10.30 3.04
N CYS A 17 -8.45 11.43 3.34
CA CYS A 17 -7.17 11.81 2.75
C CYS A 17 -6.02 11.20 3.56
N PHE A 18 -4.99 10.70 2.87
CA PHE A 18 -3.72 10.36 3.49
C PHE A 18 -2.53 10.80 2.61
N THR A 19 -1.44 11.18 3.26
CA THR A 19 -0.17 11.46 2.61
C THR A 19 0.77 10.29 2.82
N VAL A 20 1.44 9.83 1.78
CA VAL A 20 2.46 8.79 1.91
C VAL A 20 3.77 9.43 2.36
N LEU A 21 4.24 9.05 3.55
CA LEU A 21 5.45 9.62 4.14
C LEU A 21 6.68 8.72 3.96
N ALA A 22 6.48 7.41 4.00
CA ALA A 22 7.55 6.45 3.79
C ALA A 22 7.04 5.18 3.10
N VAL A 23 7.91 4.62 2.24
CA VAL A 23 7.65 3.38 1.52
C VAL A 23 8.86 2.45 1.57
N GLU A 24 8.62 1.16 1.40
CA GLU A 24 9.66 0.15 1.21
C GLU A 24 9.41 -0.55 -0.14
N PRO A 25 10.39 -0.57 -1.06
CA PRO A 25 10.21 -1.14 -2.39
C PRO A 25 10.37 -2.66 -2.40
N TYR A 26 9.43 -3.35 -3.04
CA TYR A 26 9.47 -4.78 -3.33
C TYR A 26 9.34 -5.00 -4.84
N PRO A 27 10.46 -4.97 -5.60
CA PRO A 27 10.47 -5.43 -6.97
C PRO A 27 9.96 -6.88 -7.09
N ASP A 28 9.52 -7.25 -8.28
CA ASP A 28 8.89 -8.54 -8.59
C ASP A 28 9.72 -9.76 -8.16
N ASP A 29 11.04 -9.71 -8.33
CA ASP A 29 11.99 -10.72 -7.88
C ASP A 29 12.03 -10.89 -6.35
N LYS A 30 11.68 -9.85 -5.59
CA LYS A 30 11.59 -9.86 -4.11
C LYS A 30 10.19 -10.20 -3.59
N VAL A 31 9.18 -10.27 -4.45
CA VAL A 31 7.84 -10.73 -4.06
C VAL A 31 7.81 -12.26 -4.03
N THR A 32 7.63 -12.80 -2.82
CA THR A 32 7.63 -14.25 -2.60
C THR A 32 6.51 -14.93 -3.41
N PRO A 33 6.70 -16.20 -3.84
CA PRO A 33 5.72 -16.90 -4.68
C PRO A 33 4.28 -16.86 -4.14
N ARG A 34 4.12 -16.95 -2.82
CA ARG A 34 2.84 -16.90 -2.12
C ARG A 34 2.06 -15.59 -2.33
N HIS A 35 2.74 -14.48 -2.63
CA HIS A 35 2.12 -13.16 -2.76
C HIS A 35 2.09 -12.66 -4.21
N ARG A 36 2.54 -13.45 -5.20
CA ARG A 36 2.69 -13.00 -6.58
C ARG A 36 1.38 -12.65 -7.28
N GLU A 37 0.23 -13.10 -6.78
CA GLU A 37 -1.07 -12.73 -7.37
C GLU A 37 -1.28 -11.21 -7.43
N ILE A 38 -0.70 -10.45 -6.49
CA ILE A 38 -0.81 -8.99 -6.46
C ILE A 38 -0.04 -8.32 -7.62
N LEU A 39 0.88 -9.02 -8.29
CA LEU A 39 1.60 -8.52 -9.45
C LEU A 39 0.74 -8.53 -10.73
N GLY A 40 -0.40 -9.24 -10.71
CA GLY A 40 -1.39 -9.20 -11.78
C GLY A 40 -2.32 -7.98 -11.73
N LEU A 41 -2.28 -7.22 -10.63
CA LEU A 41 -3.11 -6.04 -10.43
C LEU A 41 -2.60 -4.84 -11.25
N ALA A 42 -3.51 -3.94 -11.60
CA ALA A 42 -3.16 -2.70 -12.29
C ALA A 42 -2.26 -1.83 -11.41
N ALA A 43 -1.36 -1.05 -11.99
CA ALA A 43 -0.50 -0.15 -11.24
C ALA A 43 -1.32 0.95 -10.53
N GLY A 44 -0.89 1.34 -9.33
CA GLY A 44 -1.55 2.37 -8.53
C GLY A 44 -2.71 1.86 -7.66
N GLN A 45 -2.97 0.55 -7.64
CA GLN A 45 -3.99 -0.03 -6.76
C GLN A 45 -3.43 -0.26 -5.37
N LEU A 46 -4.25 0.00 -4.34
CA LEU A 46 -3.94 -0.36 -2.97
C LEU A 46 -4.30 -1.83 -2.77
N VAL A 47 -3.43 -2.62 -2.15
CA VAL A 47 -3.63 -4.04 -1.85
C VAL A 47 -2.99 -4.36 -0.51
N ALA A 48 -3.38 -5.45 0.14
CA ALA A 48 -2.64 -5.95 1.29
C ALA A 48 -2.30 -7.42 1.20
N VAL A 49 -1.17 -7.79 1.80
CA VAL A 49 -0.76 -9.19 1.97
C VAL A 49 -0.81 -9.57 3.46
N PRO A 50 -1.18 -10.80 3.81
CA PRO A 50 -1.23 -11.23 5.20
C PRO A 50 0.17 -11.59 5.70
N TYR A 51 0.56 -11.05 6.86
CA TYR A 51 1.81 -11.39 7.53
C TYR A 51 1.63 -11.35 9.04
N ARG A 52 1.89 -12.49 9.71
CA ARG A 52 1.83 -12.62 11.18
C ARG A 52 0.56 -12.02 11.81
N GLY A 53 -0.60 -12.30 11.23
CA GLY A 53 -1.90 -11.82 11.73
C GLY A 53 -2.25 -10.37 11.38
N ALA A 54 -1.41 -9.66 10.62
CA ALA A 54 -1.69 -8.31 10.14
C ALA A 54 -1.85 -8.28 8.62
N LEU A 55 -2.62 -7.32 8.12
CA LEU A 55 -2.62 -6.92 6.72
C LEU A 55 -1.51 -5.90 6.50
N ILE A 56 -0.64 -6.18 5.53
CA ILE A 56 0.48 -5.31 5.16
C ILE A 56 0.07 -4.51 3.93
N PRO A 57 -0.11 -3.19 4.04
CA PRO A 57 -0.60 -2.37 2.93
C PRO A 57 0.51 -2.09 1.92
N ASN A 58 0.17 -2.22 0.63
CA ASN A 58 1.05 -1.96 -0.50
C ASN A 58 0.32 -1.20 -1.61
N ILE A 59 1.04 -0.40 -2.39
CA ILE A 59 0.58 0.12 -3.68
C ILE A 59 1.26 -0.67 -4.80
N THR A 60 0.49 -1.13 -5.77
CA THR A 60 0.97 -1.93 -6.90
C THR A 60 1.71 -1.08 -7.91
N LEU A 61 2.74 -1.67 -8.55
CA LEU A 61 3.45 -1.08 -9.69
C LEU A 61 3.23 -1.91 -10.96
N GLY A 62 2.08 -2.58 -11.06
CA GLY A 62 1.79 -3.58 -12.07
C GLY A 62 2.68 -4.81 -11.90
N ARG A 63 3.12 -5.39 -13.01
CA ARG A 63 4.02 -6.56 -13.02
C ARG A 63 5.41 -6.30 -12.46
N ARG A 64 5.79 -5.03 -12.24
CA ARG A 64 7.14 -4.65 -11.81
C ARG A 64 7.38 -4.85 -10.31
N GLY A 65 6.33 -5.08 -9.52
CA GLY A 65 6.41 -5.22 -8.07
C GLY A 65 5.39 -4.36 -7.33
N VAL A 66 5.66 -4.10 -6.06
CA VAL A 66 4.82 -3.30 -5.17
C VAL A 66 5.67 -2.40 -4.28
N VAL A 67 5.05 -1.39 -3.68
CA VAL A 67 5.65 -0.60 -2.62
C VAL A 67 4.83 -0.79 -1.36
N ARG A 68 5.49 -1.21 -0.28
CA ARG A 68 4.86 -1.29 1.02
C ARG A 68 4.75 0.10 1.63
N LEU A 69 3.59 0.45 2.18
CA LEU A 69 3.42 1.67 2.95
C LEU A 69 3.97 1.44 4.36
N THR A 70 5.04 2.14 4.72
CA THR A 70 5.69 2.03 6.03
C THR A 70 5.38 3.22 6.94
N ALA A 71 5.01 4.37 6.38
CA ALA A 71 4.41 5.47 7.12
C ALA A 71 3.45 6.27 6.25
N ILE A 72 2.30 6.66 6.82
CA ILE A 72 1.37 7.62 6.22
C ILE A 72 0.99 8.69 7.24
N GLU A 73 0.58 9.87 6.77
CA GLU A 73 -0.12 10.87 7.56
C GLU A 73 -1.61 10.83 7.21
N MET A 74 -2.49 10.85 8.21
CA MET A 74 -3.93 10.97 8.03
C MET A 74 -4.51 11.80 9.17
N GLY A 75 -5.22 12.89 8.83
CA GLY A 75 -5.82 13.78 9.83
C GLY A 75 -4.81 14.34 10.85
N GLY A 76 -3.61 14.70 10.40
CA GLY A 76 -2.52 15.19 11.26
C GLY A 76 -1.84 14.13 12.14
N THR A 77 -2.19 12.85 11.99
CA THR A 77 -1.58 11.74 12.72
C THR A 77 -0.69 10.90 11.82
N VAL A 78 0.54 10.62 12.26
CA VAL A 78 1.46 9.71 11.56
C VAL A 78 1.24 8.26 12.02
N LEU A 79 0.98 7.38 11.06
CA LEU A 79 0.76 5.95 11.25
C LEU A 79 1.90 5.15 10.63
N GLY A 80 2.69 4.45 11.46
CA GLY A 80 3.82 3.62 10.99
C GLY A 80 3.66 2.10 11.17
N ARG A 81 2.63 1.64 11.90
CA ARG A 81 2.37 0.21 12.10
C ARG A 81 1.47 -0.33 10.97
N PRO A 82 1.85 -1.40 10.24
CA PRO A 82 1.06 -1.91 9.12
C PRO A 82 -0.42 -2.13 9.43
N GLY A 83 -0.73 -2.78 10.55
CA GLY A 83 -2.12 -2.99 10.97
C GLY A 83 -2.89 -1.70 11.27
N LYS A 84 -2.22 -0.66 11.80
CA LYS A 84 -2.85 0.66 12.01
C LYS A 84 -3.11 1.36 10.69
N ILE A 85 -2.17 1.27 9.74
CA ILE A 85 -2.33 1.83 8.39
C ILE A 85 -3.49 1.13 7.68
N SER A 86 -3.52 -0.21 7.67
CA SER A 86 -4.62 -0.98 7.08
C SER A 86 -5.97 -0.69 7.70
N ALA A 87 -6.05 -0.57 9.04
CA ALA A 87 -7.30 -0.20 9.72
C ALA A 87 -7.76 1.22 9.34
N ALA A 88 -6.86 2.21 9.33
CA ALA A 88 -7.18 3.59 8.97
C ALA A 88 -7.68 3.73 7.52
N LEU A 89 -7.11 2.92 6.61
CA LEU A 89 -7.46 2.86 5.19
C LEU A 89 -8.62 1.89 4.87
N GLU A 90 -9.22 1.27 5.89
CA GLU A 90 -10.33 0.30 5.75
C GLU A 90 -9.98 -0.85 4.79
N ILE A 91 -8.77 -1.39 4.96
CA ILE A 91 -8.29 -2.61 4.29
C ILE A 91 -8.60 -3.78 5.22
N ASN A 92 -9.51 -4.65 4.78
CA ASN A 92 -10.08 -5.74 5.59
C ASN A 92 -9.90 -7.14 4.96
N GLN A 93 -9.36 -7.23 3.76
CA GLN A 93 -9.15 -8.48 3.03
C GLN A 93 -7.75 -8.48 2.41
N ALA A 94 -7.09 -9.63 2.50
CA ALA A 94 -5.84 -9.86 1.79
C ALA A 94 -6.11 -10.00 0.29
N TYR A 95 -5.13 -9.61 -0.53
CA TYR A 95 -5.08 -9.80 -1.98
C TYR A 95 -6.20 -9.14 -2.79
N ARG A 96 -7.13 -8.45 -2.13
CA ARG A 96 -8.13 -7.61 -2.75
C ARG A 96 -7.55 -6.25 -3.12
N ALA A 97 -7.83 -5.81 -4.35
CA ALA A 97 -7.55 -4.44 -4.77
C ALA A 97 -8.57 -3.46 -4.17
N TYR A 98 -8.06 -2.32 -3.71
CA TYR A 98 -8.80 -1.20 -3.18
C TYR A 98 -8.51 0.03 -4.04
N THR A 99 -9.57 0.79 -4.35
CA THR A 99 -9.45 2.03 -5.11
C THR A 99 -8.90 3.15 -4.23
N ILE A 100 -7.91 3.86 -4.75
CA ILE A 100 -7.43 5.14 -4.25
C ILE A 100 -7.36 6.12 -5.44
N SER A 101 -7.57 7.40 -5.19
CA SER A 101 -7.37 8.46 -6.19
C SER A 101 -6.36 9.47 -5.66
N GLU A 102 -5.57 10.07 -6.54
CA GLU A 102 -4.74 11.21 -6.17
C GLU A 102 -5.64 12.42 -5.86
N SER A 103 -5.24 13.21 -4.85
CA SER A 103 -5.94 14.42 -4.40
C SER A 103 -5.36 15.68 -5.02
#